data_AF-A0A6G0WKI0-F1
#
_entry.id   AF-A0A6G0WKI0-F1
#
_cell.length_a   1.000
_cell.length_b   1.000
_cell.length_c   1.000
_cell.angle_alpha   90.00
_cell.angle_beta   90.00
_cell.angle_gamma   90.00
#
_symmetry.space_group_name_H-M   'P 1'
#
loop_
_entity.id
_entity.type
_entity.pdbx_description
1 polymer ?
#
loop_
_entity_poly.entity_id
_entity_poly.type
_entity_poly.pdbx_seq_one_letter_code
_entity_poly.pdbx_strand_id
1 'polypeptide(L)'
;MYAVFLVWNIIAFILANNKDDDGNNSASAEGGLNHTGGHGNRTDEKWPSALPYTFTPMPTEDNTTDSDTITPVYRFPKFVAAAPLTPVPTTTTCDSTFRRAKSPNEVVYITIDDGPSASGRINLLNVLTQINNRTDKAGKPVTPAYVSFMESGYNFCGPETIDMTMLQCVPGAYEQARRSLVWTIKAGHTICAHSDTHFYDATSGFCNYQKMNAQTKIEAQYLNCGNTTASDFVRGALRVQTALDNETLWETDDDRAAWKKAISTLWTYARLPCTNEWILPGVRTVTGLRREDQGAEGDLRMKTGDMMFAGKLPCKNDTKPWYSIGWDAEWRLDAKTTYDNQKEKCRVVKDITNQFDRKDKWGPKPSNVVLLTHDYFFLDMAKATIFRDIIVELQLLGYTMGTIDKYPI
;
A
#
# COMPACT_ATOMS: atom_id res chain seq x y z
N MET A 1 1.72 35.47 -32.16
CA MET A 1 0.38 35.27 -32.76
C MET A 1 0.42 33.91 -33.44
N TYR A 2 0.02 32.86 -32.75
CA TYR A 2 -1.35 32.37 -32.55
C TYR A 2 -1.69 31.29 -33.58
N ALA A 3 -2.29 30.21 -33.06
CA ALA A 3 -2.91 29.08 -33.74
C ALA A 3 -1.96 28.01 -34.30
N VAL A 4 -1.69 26.96 -33.51
CA VAL A 4 -2.34 25.63 -33.66
C VAL A 4 -2.26 24.92 -32.29
N PHE A 5 -3.17 25.24 -31.37
CA PHE A 5 -3.39 24.51 -30.12
C PHE A 5 -4.86 24.73 -29.75
N LEU A 6 -5.74 23.81 -30.14
CA LEU A 6 -7.11 23.63 -29.63
C LEU A 6 -7.87 22.72 -30.61
N VAL A 7 -7.89 21.41 -30.36
CA VAL A 7 -9.09 20.55 -30.41
C VAL A 7 -8.71 19.26 -29.66
N TRP A 8 -9.56 18.87 -28.71
CA TRP A 8 -9.74 17.58 -27.99
C TRP A 8 -10.01 17.86 -26.51
N ASN A 9 -11.05 18.67 -26.25
CA ASN A 9 -11.61 18.93 -24.93
C ASN A 9 -13.10 19.34 -25.06
N ILE A 10 -13.90 18.59 -25.82
CA ILE A 10 -15.37 18.76 -25.88
C ILE A 10 -16.06 17.40 -26.02
N ILE A 11 -15.96 16.53 -25.01
CA ILE A 11 -16.98 15.51 -24.66
C ILE A 11 -16.91 15.25 -23.14
N ALA A 12 -17.13 16.28 -22.32
CA ALA A 12 -17.36 16.10 -20.87
C ALA A 12 -18.26 17.18 -20.25
N PHE A 13 -18.89 18.04 -21.07
CA PHE A 13 -19.67 19.19 -20.56
C PHE A 13 -21.16 19.18 -20.99
N ILE A 14 -21.67 18.08 -21.54
CA ILE A 14 -23.09 17.96 -21.92
C ILE A 14 -23.67 16.68 -21.31
N LEU A 15 -23.66 16.55 -19.98
CA LEU A 15 -24.58 15.68 -19.22
C LEU A 15 -24.88 16.21 -17.81
N ALA A 16 -24.31 17.35 -17.40
CA ALA A 16 -24.61 18.01 -16.14
C ALA A 16 -25.33 19.35 -16.40
N ASN A 17 -26.56 19.27 -16.92
CA ASN A 17 -27.57 20.32 -16.74
C ASN A 17 -28.90 19.82 -17.32
N ASN A 18 -29.69 19.18 -16.46
CA ASN A 18 -31.14 19.37 -16.36
C ASN A 18 -31.59 18.88 -14.97
N LYS A 19 -31.67 19.86 -14.07
CA LYS A 19 -32.55 19.95 -12.89
C LYS A 19 -34.03 19.89 -13.32
N ASP A 20 -35.06 19.62 -12.52
CA ASP A 20 -35.34 19.42 -11.09
C ASP A 20 -36.77 18.79 -11.00
N ASP A 21 -37.13 18.23 -9.83
CA ASP A 21 -38.48 18.04 -9.22
C ASP A 21 -39.51 17.07 -9.89
N ASP A 22 -40.34 16.28 -9.20
CA ASP A 22 -41.02 16.44 -7.90
C ASP A 22 -41.60 15.09 -7.37
N GLY A 23 -41.77 14.97 -6.05
CA GLY A 23 -42.97 14.33 -5.46
C GLY A 23 -42.99 12.85 -5.03
N ASN A 24 -42.91 12.66 -3.70
CA ASN A 24 -43.98 12.10 -2.84
C ASN A 24 -43.67 10.85 -1.96
N ASN A 25 -44.25 10.92 -0.76
CA ASN A 25 -44.04 10.16 0.48
C ASN A 25 -44.37 8.65 0.44
N SER A 26 -43.68 7.87 1.28
CA SER A 26 -44.35 7.10 2.35
C SER A 26 -43.36 6.62 3.42
N ALA A 27 -43.81 6.66 4.66
CA ALA A 27 -43.09 6.32 5.87
C ALA A 27 -43.14 4.83 6.18
N SER A 28 -42.05 4.30 6.73
CA SER A 28 -42.10 3.24 7.75
C SER A 28 -40.82 3.28 8.57
N ALA A 29 -40.98 3.61 9.85
CA ALA A 29 -39.95 3.57 10.86
C ALA A 29 -39.58 2.13 11.22
N GLU A 30 -38.30 1.85 11.47
CA GLU A 30 -37.80 1.12 12.64
C GLU A 30 -36.27 1.22 12.72
N GLY A 31 -35.75 1.32 13.95
CA GLY A 31 -34.53 2.04 14.28
C GLY A 31 -33.19 1.32 14.06
N GLY A 32 -32.13 2.14 13.97
CA GLY A 32 -30.74 1.67 13.87
C GLY A 32 -29.71 2.80 13.85
N LEU A 33 -29.46 3.39 15.02
CA LEU A 33 -28.24 4.12 15.46
C LEU A 33 -27.50 4.99 14.42
N ASN A 34 -27.85 6.28 14.38
CA ASN A 34 -27.04 7.33 13.76
C ASN A 34 -25.72 7.56 14.55
N HIS A 35 -24.59 7.16 13.98
CA HIS A 35 -23.27 7.64 14.39
C HIS A 35 -22.97 8.99 13.72
N THR A 36 -23.51 10.08 14.28
CA THR A 36 -23.10 11.44 13.88
C THR A 36 -21.88 11.86 14.70
N GLY A 37 -20.71 11.57 14.15
CA GLY A 37 -19.41 12.02 14.65
C GLY A 37 -18.44 12.25 13.50
N GLY A 38 -18.54 13.41 12.85
CA GLY A 38 -17.44 14.07 12.13
C GLY A 38 -16.59 13.23 11.16
N HIS A 39 -17.19 12.34 10.37
CA HIS A 39 -16.54 11.90 9.13
C HIS A 39 -16.75 13.00 8.09
N GLY A 40 -15.70 13.69 7.67
CA GLY A 40 -15.75 14.37 6.38
C GLY A 40 -16.08 13.31 5.34
N ASN A 41 -17.23 13.43 4.66
CA ASN A 41 -17.65 12.57 3.56
C ASN A 41 -16.53 12.47 2.51
N ARG A 42 -15.68 11.46 2.64
CA ARG A 42 -14.68 11.03 1.63
C ARG A 42 -15.06 9.69 0.99
N THR A 43 -16.24 9.16 1.32
CA THR A 43 -16.77 7.89 0.80
C THR A 43 -17.12 7.95 -0.70
N ASP A 44 -17.25 9.15 -1.26
CA ASP A 44 -17.76 9.38 -2.61
C ASP A 44 -16.65 9.72 -3.62
N GLU A 45 -15.41 9.86 -3.17
CA GLU A 45 -14.27 10.15 -4.05
C GLU A 45 -13.78 8.86 -4.72
N LYS A 46 -13.98 8.78 -6.04
CA LYS A 46 -13.40 7.74 -6.92
C LYS A 46 -11.89 7.70 -6.74
N TRP A 47 -11.32 6.49 -6.70
CA TRP A 47 -9.87 6.33 -6.75
C TRP A 47 -9.35 6.93 -8.06
N PRO A 48 -8.31 7.78 -8.04
CA PRO A 48 -7.69 8.21 -9.28
C PRO A 48 -7.12 6.97 -9.97
N SER A 49 -7.54 6.73 -11.21
CA SER A 49 -6.91 5.72 -12.06
C SER A 49 -5.41 6.00 -12.13
N ALA A 50 -4.59 4.96 -11.99
CA ALA A 50 -3.18 5.06 -12.32
C ALA A 50 -3.07 5.66 -13.74
N LEU A 51 -2.34 6.78 -13.87
CA LEU A 51 -2.14 7.40 -15.17
C LEU A 51 -1.44 6.40 -16.12
N PRO A 52 -1.80 6.34 -17.41
CA PRO A 52 -1.07 5.53 -18.38
C PRO A 52 0.39 5.97 -18.38
N TYR A 53 1.27 5.07 -17.94
CA TYR A 53 2.70 5.30 -17.83
C TYR A 53 3.39 5.01 -19.17
N THR A 54 4.15 5.97 -19.68
CA THR A 54 5.15 5.70 -20.72
C THR A 54 6.40 5.17 -20.05
N PHE A 55 6.67 3.88 -20.26
CA PHE A 55 7.90 3.22 -19.86
C PHE A 55 9.08 3.83 -20.61
N THR A 56 10.00 4.45 -19.88
CA THR A 56 11.35 4.69 -20.39
C THR A 56 12.19 3.52 -19.90
N PRO A 57 12.59 2.58 -20.77
CA PRO A 57 13.51 1.52 -20.39
C PRO A 57 14.77 2.17 -19.82
N MET A 58 15.18 1.78 -18.61
CA MET A 58 16.59 1.92 -18.29
C MET A 58 17.39 0.94 -19.16
N PRO A 59 18.64 1.24 -19.51
CA PRO A 59 19.45 0.38 -20.36
C PRO A 59 19.45 -1.05 -19.82
N THR A 60 19.00 -1.99 -20.63
CA THR A 60 19.26 -3.41 -20.42
C THR A 60 20.77 -3.60 -20.57
N GLU A 61 21.43 -4.12 -19.54
CA GLU A 61 22.81 -4.60 -19.70
C GLU A 61 22.79 -5.77 -20.68
N ASP A 62 23.59 -5.66 -21.75
CA ASP A 62 23.83 -6.72 -22.71
C ASP A 62 24.43 -7.93 -21.97
N ASN A 63 23.63 -8.98 -21.81
CA ASN A 63 24.17 -10.30 -21.47
C ASN A 63 24.90 -10.84 -22.70
N THR A 64 26.20 -10.55 -22.80
CA THR A 64 27.08 -11.28 -23.70
C THR A 64 27.09 -12.75 -23.28
N THR A 65 26.47 -13.59 -24.10
CA THR A 65 26.56 -15.05 -24.02
C THR A 65 27.99 -15.46 -24.28
N ASP A 66 28.68 -15.91 -23.24
CA ASP A 66 29.83 -16.79 -23.41
C ASP A 66 29.54 -18.13 -22.75
N SER A 67 29.80 -19.20 -23.50
CA SER A 67 29.41 -20.56 -23.15
C SER A 67 30.39 -21.13 -22.13
N ASP A 68 29.95 -21.19 -20.89
CA ASP A 68 30.29 -22.25 -19.94
C ASP A 68 29.12 -22.35 -18.96
N THR A 69 28.75 -23.56 -18.55
CA THR A 69 27.68 -23.83 -17.56
C THR A 69 28.07 -23.29 -16.19
N ILE A 70 28.04 -21.97 -16.05
CA ILE A 70 28.03 -21.22 -14.81
C ILE A 70 26.55 -20.91 -14.59
N THR A 71 25.97 -21.41 -13.50
CA THR A 71 24.65 -20.94 -13.06
C THR A 71 24.68 -19.42 -13.04
N PRO A 72 23.85 -18.72 -13.84
CA PRO A 72 23.96 -17.27 -13.96
C PRO A 72 23.80 -16.62 -12.59
N VAL A 73 24.84 -15.92 -12.16
CA VAL A 73 24.85 -15.21 -10.88
C VAL A 73 24.00 -13.97 -11.05
N TYR A 74 22.80 -13.99 -10.48
CA TYR A 74 21.83 -12.91 -10.62
C TYR A 74 21.93 -11.97 -9.41
N ARG A 75 22.58 -10.82 -9.59
CA ARG A 75 22.78 -9.82 -8.52
C ARG A 75 22.22 -8.48 -8.93
N PHE A 76 21.55 -7.80 -8.00
CA PHE A 76 21.24 -6.39 -8.16
C PHE A 76 22.35 -5.53 -7.54
N PRO A 77 22.68 -4.38 -8.14
CA PRO A 77 23.56 -3.44 -7.49
C PRO A 77 22.96 -3.01 -6.15
N LYS A 78 23.84 -2.71 -5.19
CA LYS A 78 23.43 -2.10 -3.92
C LYS A 78 22.65 -0.82 -4.21
N PHE A 79 21.51 -0.64 -3.55
CA PHE A 79 20.77 0.60 -3.66
C PHE A 79 21.60 1.78 -3.15
N VAL A 80 21.79 2.78 -4.00
CA VAL A 80 22.46 4.04 -3.65
C VAL A 80 21.40 5.13 -3.63
N ALA A 81 21.04 5.58 -2.44
CA ALA A 81 20.04 6.62 -2.30
C ALA A 81 20.56 7.96 -2.83
N ALA A 82 19.69 8.70 -3.51
CA ALA A 82 19.93 10.09 -3.86
C ALA A 82 20.08 10.94 -2.59
N ALA A 83 21.00 11.91 -2.64
CA ALA A 83 21.14 12.88 -1.58
C ALA A 83 19.83 13.68 -1.38
N PRO A 84 19.52 14.13 -0.14
CA PRO A 84 18.36 14.98 0.10
C PRO A 84 18.42 16.25 -0.75
N LEU A 85 17.38 16.53 -1.54
CA LEU A 85 17.25 17.78 -2.29
C LEU A 85 17.07 18.99 -1.36
N THR A 86 16.47 18.74 -0.19
CA THR A 86 16.32 19.71 0.90
C THR A 86 16.83 19.09 2.20
N PRO A 87 17.39 19.89 3.13
CA PRO A 87 17.83 19.41 4.43
C PRO A 87 16.70 18.67 5.15
N VAL A 88 17.03 17.53 5.75
CA VAL A 88 16.07 16.79 6.59
C VAL A 88 15.82 17.58 7.88
N PRO A 89 14.55 17.83 8.27
CA PRO A 89 14.27 18.61 9.48
C PRO A 89 14.87 18.00 10.75
N THR A 90 15.39 18.85 11.64
CA THR A 90 15.95 18.46 12.95
C THR A 90 15.15 19.00 14.14
N THR A 91 14.07 19.74 13.86
CA THR A 91 13.10 20.26 14.82
C THR A 91 11.70 20.14 14.25
N THR A 92 10.69 20.03 15.12
CA THR A 92 9.28 20.08 14.71
C THR A 92 9.02 21.38 13.95
N THR A 93 8.29 21.27 12.85
CA THR A 93 7.97 22.37 11.94
C THR A 93 6.47 22.60 11.80
N CYS A 94 5.66 21.66 12.27
CA CYS A 94 4.23 21.84 12.40
C CYS A 94 3.88 22.63 13.67
N ASP A 95 2.59 22.95 13.82
CA ASP A 95 2.06 23.73 14.94
C ASP A 95 2.53 23.15 16.29
N SER A 96 3.03 24.02 17.17
CA SER A 96 3.54 23.62 18.49
C SER A 96 2.47 23.02 19.41
N THR A 97 1.20 23.19 19.07
CA THR A 97 0.05 22.59 19.77
C THR A 97 -0.22 21.13 19.40
N PHE A 98 0.50 20.57 18.41
CA PHE A 98 0.32 19.17 18.03
C PHE A 98 0.64 18.24 19.19
N ARG A 99 -0.17 17.18 19.30
CA ARG A 99 -0.04 16.17 20.34
C ARG A 99 1.33 15.48 20.25
N ARG A 100 2.12 15.56 21.32
CA ARG A 100 3.35 14.78 21.49
C ARG A 100 3.04 13.39 22.00
N ALA A 101 3.92 12.44 21.68
CA ALA A 101 3.81 11.10 22.22
C ALA A 101 3.88 11.13 23.75
N LYS A 102 2.98 10.40 24.42
CA LYS A 102 2.95 10.29 25.88
C LYS A 102 3.90 9.22 26.41
N SER A 103 4.33 8.31 25.55
CA SER A 103 5.25 7.21 25.88
C SER A 103 5.91 6.65 24.62
N PRO A 104 7.05 5.94 24.73
CA PRO A 104 7.66 5.25 23.59
C PRO A 104 6.80 4.11 23.02
N ASN A 105 5.79 3.66 23.75
CA ASN A 105 4.82 2.65 23.32
C ASN A 105 3.75 3.21 22.38
N GLU A 106 3.75 4.53 22.12
CA GLU A 106 2.91 5.13 21.09
C GLU A 106 3.56 4.97 19.72
N VAL A 107 3.12 3.93 19.01
CA VAL A 107 3.75 3.48 17.75
C VAL A 107 2.88 3.84 16.56
N VAL A 108 3.49 4.42 15.54
CA VAL A 108 2.88 4.63 14.22
C VAL A 108 3.38 3.55 13.27
N TYR A 109 2.46 2.83 12.66
CA TYR A 109 2.72 1.83 11.63
C TYR A 109 2.29 2.42 10.28
N ILE A 110 3.26 2.87 9.48
CA ILE A 110 2.95 3.33 8.12
C ILE A 110 2.92 2.10 7.21
N THR A 111 1.80 1.95 6.52
CA THR A 111 1.53 0.89 5.55
C THR A 111 1.34 1.50 4.17
N ILE A 112 2.01 0.92 3.18
CA ILE A 112 2.01 1.37 1.79
C ILE A 112 1.50 0.24 0.91
N ASP A 113 0.35 0.45 0.27
CA ASP A 113 -0.36 -0.59 -0.47
C ASP A 113 -0.07 -0.52 -1.98
N ASP A 114 -0.51 -1.55 -2.69
CA ASP A 114 -0.49 -1.72 -4.17
C ASP A 114 0.88 -1.93 -4.80
N GLY A 115 1.87 -2.20 -3.95
CA GLY A 115 3.24 -2.32 -4.37
C GLY A 115 3.62 -3.63 -5.07
N PRO A 116 4.84 -3.70 -5.63
CA PRO A 116 5.78 -2.58 -5.79
C PRO A 116 5.52 -1.79 -7.07
N SER A 117 5.09 -0.54 -6.92
CA SER A 117 4.92 0.38 -8.06
C SER A 117 6.25 0.71 -8.72
N ALA A 118 6.29 0.59 -10.06
CA ALA A 118 7.43 0.94 -10.87
C ALA A 118 7.83 2.42 -10.75
N SER A 119 6.86 3.31 -10.52
CA SER A 119 7.05 4.77 -10.49
C SER A 119 7.30 5.32 -9.09
N GLY A 120 6.65 4.75 -8.07
CA GLY A 120 6.67 5.30 -6.71
C GLY A 120 7.72 4.70 -5.78
N ARG A 121 7.98 3.39 -5.90
CA ARG A 121 8.75 2.64 -4.90
C ARG A 121 10.18 3.17 -4.72
N ILE A 122 10.87 3.50 -5.81
CA ILE A 122 12.25 4.01 -5.74
C ILE A 122 12.32 5.35 -4.98
N ASN A 123 11.37 6.25 -5.21
CA ASN A 123 11.36 7.54 -4.53
C ASN A 123 11.13 7.37 -3.02
N LEU A 124 10.26 6.43 -2.63
CA LEU A 124 10.07 6.05 -1.23
C LEU A 124 11.35 5.48 -0.61
N LEU A 125 12.05 4.56 -1.30
CA LEU A 125 13.29 3.99 -0.79
C LEU A 125 14.40 5.03 -0.63
N ASN A 126 14.47 6.01 -1.55
CA ASN A 126 15.38 7.15 -1.41
C ASN A 126 15.12 7.90 -0.10
N VAL A 127 13.88 8.31 0.16
CA VAL A 127 13.58 9.11 1.34
C VAL A 127 13.64 8.33 2.65
N LEU A 128 13.28 7.05 2.64
CA LEU A 128 13.44 6.15 3.80
C LEU A 128 14.93 5.99 4.17
N THR A 129 15.80 5.87 3.17
CA THR A 129 17.25 5.85 3.38
C THR A 129 17.75 7.19 3.94
N GLN A 130 17.24 8.32 3.42
CA GLN A 130 17.59 9.65 3.94
C GLN A 130 17.19 9.82 5.41
N ILE A 131 16.04 9.28 5.82
CA ILE A 131 15.61 9.27 7.24
C ILE A 131 16.59 8.47 8.09
N ASN A 132 16.94 7.26 7.66
CA ASN A 132 17.74 6.33 8.46
C ASN A 132 19.22 6.70 8.53
N ASN A 133 19.71 7.50 7.58
CA ASN A 133 21.08 8.02 7.58
C ASN A 133 21.23 9.37 8.30
N ARG A 134 20.15 9.96 8.82
CA ARG A 134 20.22 11.26 9.49
C ARG A 134 20.81 11.13 10.90
N THR A 135 21.33 12.25 11.40
CA THR A 135 21.74 12.40 12.79
C THR A 135 20.83 13.38 13.52
N ASP A 136 20.78 13.27 14.85
CA ASP A 136 20.15 14.26 15.71
C ASP A 136 21.02 15.52 15.85
N LYS A 137 20.54 16.51 16.62
CA LYS A 137 21.29 17.76 16.87
C LYS A 137 22.65 17.55 17.55
N ALA A 138 22.85 16.42 18.23
CA ALA A 138 24.11 16.07 18.88
C ALA A 138 25.02 15.23 17.97
N GLY A 139 24.65 15.03 16.70
CA GLY A 139 25.40 14.23 15.74
C GLY A 139 25.27 12.72 15.94
N LYS A 140 24.32 12.25 16.76
CA LYS A 140 24.10 10.81 16.97
C LYS A 140 23.15 10.26 15.91
N PRO A 141 23.35 9.02 15.43
CA PRO A 141 22.39 8.34 14.59
C PRO A 141 21.03 8.29 15.28
N VAL A 142 19.97 8.55 14.51
CA VAL A 142 18.61 8.51 15.01
C VAL A 142 18.12 7.07 15.07
N THR A 143 17.01 6.83 15.78
CA THR A 143 16.30 5.55 15.67
C THR A 143 15.82 5.36 14.24
N PRO A 144 16.18 4.26 13.56
CA PRO A 144 15.69 3.98 12.22
C PRO A 144 14.17 3.91 12.17
N ALA A 145 13.60 4.44 11.10
CA ALA A 145 12.20 4.29 10.74
C ALA A 145 12.06 3.20 9.67
N TYR A 146 11.27 2.18 9.99
CA TYR A 146 10.89 1.15 9.04
C TYR A 146 9.37 1.17 8.86
N VAL A 147 8.92 0.88 7.64
CA VAL A 147 7.53 0.86 7.22
C VAL A 147 7.16 -0.50 6.65
N SER A 148 5.88 -0.75 6.44
CA SER A 148 5.38 -2.01 5.87
C SER A 148 4.77 -1.79 4.51
N PHE A 149 5.08 -2.65 3.55
CA PHE A 149 4.49 -2.63 2.21
C PHE A 149 3.50 -3.78 2.07
N MET A 150 2.28 -3.48 1.65
CA MET A 150 1.27 -4.49 1.30
C MET A 150 1.43 -4.75 -0.20
N GLU A 151 2.07 -5.88 -0.53
CA GLU A 151 2.50 -6.20 -1.89
C GLU A 151 1.43 -6.99 -2.64
N SER A 152 1.17 -6.60 -3.88
CA SER A 152 0.24 -7.27 -4.78
C SER A 152 0.97 -8.12 -5.83
N GLY A 153 0.37 -9.25 -6.19
CA GLY A 153 0.95 -10.21 -7.14
C GLY A 153 0.96 -9.75 -8.60
N TYR A 154 0.08 -8.82 -8.99
CA TYR A 154 -0.09 -8.38 -10.39
C TYR A 154 1.15 -7.72 -11.00
N ASN A 155 2.14 -7.31 -10.20
CA ASN A 155 3.41 -6.79 -10.72
C ASN A 155 4.41 -7.91 -11.09
N PHE A 156 4.12 -9.15 -10.69
CA PHE A 156 4.99 -10.33 -10.82
C PHE A 156 4.42 -11.40 -11.75
N CYS A 157 3.58 -10.99 -12.69
CA CYS A 157 2.78 -11.91 -13.46
C CYS A 157 3.27 -12.08 -14.90
N GLY A 158 2.99 -13.25 -15.51
CA GLY A 158 3.39 -13.57 -16.88
C GLY A 158 2.47 -12.89 -17.92
N PRO A 159 2.81 -12.89 -19.23
CA PRO A 159 2.08 -12.13 -20.27
C PRO A 159 0.57 -12.44 -20.38
N GLU A 160 0.10 -13.52 -19.76
CA GLU A 160 -1.29 -13.95 -19.75
C GLU A 160 -2.11 -13.46 -18.53
N THR A 161 -1.46 -12.91 -17.51
CA THR A 161 -2.07 -12.44 -16.24
C THR A 161 -2.12 -10.93 -16.21
N ILE A 162 -2.58 -10.29 -15.13
CA ILE A 162 -3.42 -9.12 -15.26
C ILE A 162 -3.17 -7.90 -14.31
N ASP A 163 -2.53 -6.82 -14.80
CA ASP A 163 -2.39 -5.44 -14.25
C ASP A 163 -3.68 -4.88 -13.66
N MET A 164 -3.54 -4.14 -12.58
CA MET A 164 -4.58 -3.54 -11.76
C MET A 164 -5.71 -2.81 -12.53
N THR A 165 -5.47 -2.25 -13.72
CA THR A 165 -6.44 -1.43 -14.46
C THR A 165 -7.07 -2.13 -15.66
N MET A 166 -6.28 -2.84 -16.46
CA MET A 166 -6.78 -3.54 -17.65
C MET A 166 -7.07 -4.99 -17.39
N LEU A 167 -6.69 -5.47 -16.22
CA LEU A 167 -6.37 -6.85 -16.07
C LEU A 167 -5.39 -7.25 -17.22
N GLN A 168 -4.11 -6.83 -17.25
CA GLN A 168 -2.99 -7.38 -18.10
C GLN A 168 -1.56 -7.00 -17.64
N CYS A 169 -0.69 -7.92 -17.18
CA CYS A 169 0.65 -7.63 -16.63
C CYS A 169 1.39 -6.66 -17.53
N VAL A 170 1.97 -5.62 -16.95
CA VAL A 170 2.78 -4.69 -17.73
C VAL A 170 4.02 -5.44 -18.21
N PRO A 171 4.18 -5.65 -19.53
CA PRO A 171 5.40 -6.28 -20.05
C PRO A 171 6.60 -5.44 -19.62
N GLY A 172 7.55 -6.06 -18.92
CA GLY A 172 8.74 -5.39 -18.39
C GLY A 172 8.64 -4.86 -16.94
N ALA A 173 7.49 -4.96 -16.26
CA ALA A 173 7.39 -4.56 -14.85
C ALA A 173 8.08 -5.55 -13.90
N TYR A 174 8.10 -6.85 -14.22
CA TYR A 174 8.57 -7.91 -13.34
C TYR A 174 9.97 -7.64 -12.75
N GLU A 175 10.96 -7.37 -13.59
CA GLU A 175 12.35 -7.18 -13.14
C GLU A 175 12.50 -5.92 -12.27
N GLN A 176 11.77 -4.86 -12.61
CA GLN A 176 11.77 -3.62 -11.84
C GLN A 176 11.07 -3.79 -10.48
N ALA A 177 9.93 -4.49 -10.47
CA ALA A 177 9.19 -4.86 -9.27
C ALA A 177 10.07 -5.71 -8.35
N ARG A 178 10.70 -6.75 -8.90
CA ARG A 178 11.61 -7.66 -8.19
C ARG A 178 12.80 -6.92 -7.60
N ARG A 179 13.46 -6.07 -8.38
CA ARG A 179 14.58 -5.24 -7.91
C ARG A 179 14.19 -4.34 -6.75
N SER A 180 13.07 -3.64 -6.90
CA SER A 180 12.59 -2.72 -5.87
C SER A 180 12.17 -3.44 -4.59
N LEU A 181 11.60 -4.65 -4.71
CA LEU A 181 11.24 -5.50 -3.58
C LEU A 181 12.49 -6.01 -2.83
N VAL A 182 13.52 -6.47 -3.55
CA VAL A 182 14.79 -6.87 -2.94
C VAL A 182 15.42 -5.72 -2.18
N TRP A 183 15.49 -4.52 -2.77
CA TRP A 183 16.01 -3.34 -2.08
C TRP A 183 15.17 -2.96 -0.85
N THR A 184 13.85 -3.12 -0.92
CA THR A 184 12.93 -2.89 0.21
C THR A 184 13.29 -3.81 1.39
N ILE A 185 13.47 -5.10 1.13
CA ILE A 185 13.80 -6.11 2.15
C ILE A 185 15.20 -5.86 2.73
N LYS A 186 16.21 -5.63 1.88
CA LYS A 186 17.58 -5.34 2.34
C LYS A 186 17.68 -4.04 3.15
N ALA A 187 16.78 -3.08 2.91
CA ALA A 187 16.69 -1.86 3.71
C ALA A 187 16.02 -2.08 5.08
N GLY A 188 15.53 -3.28 5.39
CA GLY A 188 14.91 -3.62 6.68
C GLY A 188 13.41 -3.35 6.77
N HIS A 189 12.77 -2.95 5.68
CA HIS A 189 11.32 -2.78 5.61
C HIS A 189 10.60 -4.14 5.57
N THR A 190 9.34 -4.14 5.99
CA THR A 190 8.53 -5.37 6.04
C THR A 190 7.59 -5.44 4.84
N ILE A 191 7.35 -6.65 4.35
CA ILE A 191 6.35 -6.90 3.31
C ILE A 191 5.23 -7.80 3.85
N CYS A 192 4.02 -7.59 3.35
CA CYS A 192 2.79 -8.28 3.74
C CYS A 192 1.95 -8.53 2.48
N ALA A 193 0.97 -9.42 2.52
CA ALA A 193 0.18 -9.77 1.34
C ALA A 193 -0.96 -8.78 1.06
N HIS A 194 -1.19 -8.47 -0.22
CA HIS A 194 -2.27 -7.59 -0.67
C HIS A 194 -3.03 -8.14 -1.90
N SER A 195 -3.24 -9.45 -1.94
CA SER A 195 -3.86 -10.20 -3.04
C SER A 195 -3.00 -10.33 -4.31
N ASP A 196 -3.48 -11.09 -5.29
CA ASP A 196 -2.86 -11.16 -6.62
C ASP A 196 -3.34 -9.98 -7.47
N THR A 197 -4.66 -9.78 -7.53
CA THR A 197 -5.32 -8.93 -8.53
C THR A 197 -5.79 -7.58 -8.03
N HIS A 198 -5.74 -7.34 -6.72
CA HIS A 198 -6.33 -6.18 -6.02
C HIS A 198 -7.86 -6.04 -6.15
N PHE A 199 -8.52 -6.88 -6.96
CA PHE A 199 -9.96 -6.80 -7.24
C PHE A 199 -10.45 -5.44 -7.74
N TYR A 200 -9.58 -4.59 -8.31
CA TYR A 200 -9.95 -3.27 -8.78
C TYR A 200 -10.81 -3.32 -10.04
N ASP A 201 -12.02 -2.76 -9.99
CA ASP A 201 -12.87 -2.58 -11.16
C ASP A 201 -12.71 -1.16 -11.72
N ALA A 202 -11.95 -1.04 -12.82
CA ALA A 202 -11.72 0.24 -13.49
C ALA A 202 -13.01 0.93 -13.99
N THR A 203 -14.10 0.19 -14.18
CA THR A 203 -15.39 0.78 -14.60
C THR A 203 -16.02 1.60 -13.48
N SER A 204 -15.97 1.07 -12.25
CA SER A 204 -16.51 1.75 -11.07
C SER A 204 -15.49 2.70 -10.43
N GLY A 205 -14.19 2.40 -10.61
CA GLY A 205 -13.09 3.06 -9.91
C GLY A 205 -12.92 2.57 -8.48
N PHE A 206 -13.39 1.36 -8.16
CA PHE A 206 -13.36 0.77 -6.82
C PHE A 206 -13.16 -0.74 -6.89
N CYS A 207 -12.83 -1.39 -5.77
CA CYS A 207 -12.77 -2.85 -5.74
C CYS A 207 -14.15 -3.50 -5.90
N ASN A 208 -14.20 -4.64 -6.57
CA ASN A 208 -15.38 -5.50 -6.67
C ASN A 208 -14.96 -6.97 -6.69
N TYR A 209 -15.01 -7.62 -5.53
CA TYR A 209 -14.54 -8.99 -5.34
C TYR A 209 -15.36 -9.97 -6.17
N GLN A 210 -16.67 -9.77 -6.29
CA GLN A 210 -17.53 -10.65 -7.07
C GLN A 210 -17.20 -10.61 -8.57
N LYS A 211 -17.22 -9.41 -9.16
CA LYS A 211 -16.99 -9.17 -10.58
C LYS A 211 -15.57 -9.54 -10.95
N MET A 212 -14.59 -9.04 -10.20
CA MET A 212 -13.19 -9.17 -10.58
C MET A 212 -12.71 -10.60 -10.40
N ASN A 213 -13.10 -11.30 -9.31
CA ASN A 213 -12.72 -12.71 -9.15
C ASN A 213 -13.27 -13.61 -10.28
N ALA A 214 -14.48 -13.31 -10.79
CA ALA A 214 -15.05 -14.06 -11.92
C ALA A 214 -14.32 -13.80 -13.25
N GLN A 215 -13.64 -12.66 -13.36
CA GLN A 215 -12.87 -12.26 -14.55
C GLN A 215 -11.38 -12.66 -14.47
N THR A 216 -10.90 -13.05 -13.29
CA THR A 216 -9.50 -13.42 -13.07
C THR A 216 -9.11 -14.63 -13.91
N LYS A 217 -8.15 -14.43 -14.81
CA LYS A 217 -7.42 -15.51 -15.48
C LYS A 217 -6.29 -15.99 -14.58
N ILE A 218 -6.23 -17.30 -14.37
CA ILE A 218 -5.25 -17.94 -13.50
C ILE A 218 -4.29 -18.74 -14.39
N GLU A 219 -2.98 -18.45 -14.28
CA GLU A 219 -1.94 -19.21 -14.98
C GLU A 219 -2.00 -20.69 -14.61
N ALA A 220 -1.65 -21.55 -15.57
CA ALA A 220 -1.73 -23.00 -15.40
C ALA A 220 -1.04 -23.49 -14.11
N GLN A 221 0.11 -22.91 -13.77
CA GLN A 221 0.90 -23.25 -12.58
C GLN A 221 0.25 -22.92 -11.23
N TYR A 222 -0.79 -22.07 -11.22
CA TYR A 222 -1.51 -21.67 -10.01
C TYR A 222 -2.96 -22.16 -9.94
N LEU A 223 -3.44 -22.91 -10.96
CA LEU A 223 -4.81 -23.42 -11.00
C LEU A 223 -5.14 -24.32 -9.81
N ASN A 224 -4.17 -25.13 -9.36
CA ASN A 224 -4.31 -26.02 -8.21
C ASN A 224 -4.47 -25.29 -6.87
N CYS A 225 -4.15 -24.00 -6.80
CA CYS A 225 -4.31 -23.18 -5.60
C CYS A 225 -5.75 -22.66 -5.41
N GLY A 226 -6.64 -22.97 -6.36
CA GLY A 226 -8.05 -22.60 -6.35
C GLY A 226 -8.32 -21.24 -6.99
N ASN A 227 -9.60 -20.88 -7.11
CA ASN A 227 -10.11 -19.69 -7.82
C ASN A 227 -11.03 -18.83 -6.95
N THR A 228 -10.97 -18.98 -5.63
CA THR A 228 -11.71 -18.14 -4.70
C THR A 228 -10.98 -16.81 -4.47
N THR A 229 -11.67 -15.82 -3.91
CA THR A 229 -11.08 -14.56 -3.48
C THR A 229 -9.97 -14.76 -2.44
N ALA A 230 -10.11 -15.74 -1.53
CA ALA A 230 -9.05 -16.09 -0.58
C ALA A 230 -7.86 -16.78 -1.27
N SER A 231 -8.12 -17.62 -2.29
CA SER A 231 -7.07 -18.20 -3.14
C SER A 231 -6.28 -17.13 -3.90
N ASP A 232 -6.89 -15.97 -4.19
CA ASP A 232 -6.19 -14.83 -4.81
C ASP A 232 -5.01 -14.35 -3.95
N PHE A 233 -5.17 -14.28 -2.63
CA PHE A 233 -4.07 -13.96 -1.73
C PHE A 233 -2.96 -15.00 -1.75
N VAL A 234 -3.32 -16.28 -1.84
CA VAL A 234 -2.32 -17.35 -1.96
C VAL A 234 -1.53 -17.21 -3.25
N ARG A 235 -2.20 -16.98 -4.38
CA ARG A 235 -1.52 -16.78 -5.67
C ARG A 235 -0.62 -15.55 -5.64
N GLY A 236 -1.09 -14.43 -5.11
CA GLY A 236 -0.30 -13.20 -4.97
C GLY A 236 0.95 -13.42 -4.12
N ALA A 237 0.81 -14.06 -2.95
CA ALA A 237 1.94 -14.39 -2.10
C ALA A 237 2.94 -15.36 -2.77
N LEU A 238 2.46 -16.36 -3.52
CA LEU A 238 3.32 -17.26 -4.28
C LEU A 238 4.11 -16.55 -5.37
N ARG A 239 3.51 -15.60 -6.09
CA ARG A 239 4.22 -14.80 -7.10
C ARG A 239 5.32 -13.96 -6.49
N VAL A 240 5.01 -13.27 -5.39
CA VAL A 240 5.98 -12.47 -4.64
C VAL A 240 7.11 -13.36 -4.12
N GLN A 241 6.80 -14.51 -3.51
CA GLN A 241 7.81 -15.46 -3.05
C GLN A 241 8.67 -15.97 -4.21
N THR A 242 8.05 -16.38 -5.33
CA THR A 242 8.76 -16.89 -6.51
C THR A 242 9.74 -15.86 -7.07
N ALA A 243 9.37 -14.57 -7.06
CA ALA A 243 10.27 -13.49 -7.46
C ALA A 243 11.48 -13.33 -6.51
N LEU A 244 11.35 -13.74 -5.24
CA LEU A 244 12.41 -13.67 -4.23
C LEU A 244 13.23 -14.96 -4.09
N ASP A 245 12.74 -16.09 -4.62
CA ASP A 245 13.33 -17.42 -4.54
C ASP A 245 14.54 -17.55 -5.50
N ASN A 246 15.61 -16.79 -5.19
CA ASN A 246 16.89 -16.88 -5.83
C ASN A 246 18.00 -16.53 -4.83
N GLU A 247 18.81 -17.52 -4.44
CA GLU A 247 19.84 -17.36 -3.42
C GLU A 247 20.90 -16.30 -3.77
N THR A 248 21.15 -16.06 -5.06
CA THR A 248 22.15 -15.09 -5.50
C THR A 248 21.74 -13.64 -5.25
N LEU A 249 20.44 -13.39 -4.95
CA LEU A 249 19.95 -12.10 -4.48
C LEU A 249 20.38 -11.79 -3.03
N TRP A 250 20.67 -12.80 -2.22
CA TRP A 250 20.82 -12.70 -0.77
C TRP A 250 22.25 -13.06 -0.35
N GLU A 251 23.15 -12.09 -0.51
CA GLU A 251 24.60 -12.30 -0.51
C GLU A 251 25.15 -12.63 0.88
N THR A 252 24.60 -11.98 1.91
CA THR A 252 25.06 -12.10 3.31
C THR A 252 24.10 -12.93 4.17
N ASP A 253 24.55 -13.34 5.36
CA ASP A 253 23.66 -14.01 6.32
C ASP A 253 22.52 -13.08 6.78
N ASP A 254 22.80 -11.78 6.91
CA ASP A 254 21.80 -10.76 7.22
C ASP A 254 20.76 -10.63 6.09
N ASP A 255 21.19 -10.63 4.83
CA ASP A 255 20.29 -10.63 3.66
C ASP A 255 19.39 -11.87 3.67
N ARG A 256 19.95 -13.05 3.93
CA ARG A 256 19.20 -14.31 4.00
C ARG A 256 18.22 -14.31 5.18
N ALA A 257 18.60 -13.73 6.32
CA ALA A 257 17.72 -13.58 7.47
C ALA A 257 16.57 -12.59 7.17
N ALA A 258 16.86 -11.48 6.51
CA ALA A 258 15.86 -10.50 6.07
C ALA A 258 14.87 -11.12 5.07
N TRP A 259 15.34 -11.91 4.11
CA TRP A 259 14.50 -12.66 3.18
C TRP A 259 13.59 -13.66 3.91
N LYS A 260 14.15 -14.51 4.80
CA LYS A 260 13.34 -15.46 5.60
C LYS A 260 12.26 -14.75 6.40
N LYS A 261 12.60 -13.61 7.01
CA LYS A 261 11.64 -12.76 7.71
C LYS A 261 10.56 -12.25 6.76
N ALA A 262 10.93 -11.72 5.60
CA ALA A 262 10.01 -11.20 4.59
C ALA A 262 9.01 -12.26 4.09
N ILE A 263 9.47 -13.48 3.82
CA ILE A 263 8.60 -14.60 3.46
C ILE A 263 7.66 -14.96 4.62
N SER A 264 8.17 -15.04 5.85
CA SER A 264 7.33 -15.29 7.02
C SER A 264 6.23 -14.23 7.18
N THR A 265 6.55 -12.95 7.03
CA THR A 265 5.58 -11.86 7.18
C THR A 265 4.56 -11.83 6.05
N LEU A 266 4.99 -12.07 4.81
CA LEU A 266 4.12 -12.21 3.64
C LEU A 266 3.02 -13.26 3.86
N TRP A 267 3.36 -14.39 4.50
CA TRP A 267 2.43 -15.49 4.79
C TRP A 267 1.69 -15.40 6.13
N THR A 268 1.96 -14.36 6.93
CA THR A 268 1.37 -14.15 8.26
C THR A 268 0.43 -12.94 8.30
N TYR A 269 0.77 -11.87 7.58
CA TYR A 269 0.00 -10.63 7.58
C TYR A 269 -0.49 -10.27 6.20
N ALA A 270 -1.73 -9.78 6.14
CA ALA A 270 -2.34 -9.31 4.91
C ALA A 270 -3.21 -8.09 5.17
N ARG A 271 -3.55 -7.40 4.10
CA ARG A 271 -4.65 -6.43 4.08
C ARG A 271 -5.56 -6.74 2.91
N LEU A 272 -6.87 -6.69 3.14
CA LEU A 272 -7.85 -6.85 2.07
C LEU A 272 -7.93 -5.56 1.24
N PRO A 273 -7.78 -5.63 -0.10
CA PRO A 273 -8.04 -4.50 -0.99
C PRO A 273 -9.38 -3.82 -0.70
N CYS A 274 -9.34 -2.49 -0.64
CA CYS A 274 -10.49 -1.62 -0.38
C CYS A 274 -11.34 -1.96 0.88
N THR A 275 -10.79 -2.63 1.88
CA THR A 275 -11.56 -3.09 3.06
C THR A 275 -10.83 -2.75 4.35
N ASN A 276 -11.38 -1.83 5.16
CA ASN A 276 -10.83 -1.53 6.48
C ASN A 276 -11.29 -2.57 7.50
N GLU A 277 -10.59 -3.70 7.49
CA GLU A 277 -10.90 -4.87 8.30
C GLU A 277 -9.74 -5.23 9.22
N TRP A 278 -10.08 -5.62 10.44
CA TRP A 278 -9.16 -6.23 11.39
C TRP A 278 -9.65 -7.63 11.71
N ILE A 279 -8.82 -8.63 11.41
CA ILE A 279 -9.02 -10.00 11.86
C ILE A 279 -7.74 -10.48 12.54
N LEU A 280 -7.78 -10.44 13.87
CA LEU A 280 -6.71 -10.88 14.77
C LEU A 280 -7.29 -11.86 15.79
N PRO A 281 -6.47 -12.65 16.50
CA PRO A 281 -6.89 -13.38 17.68
C PRO A 281 -7.74 -12.53 18.64
N GLY A 282 -9.03 -12.90 18.79
CA GLY A 282 -9.97 -12.19 19.65
C GLY A 282 -10.47 -10.83 19.12
N VAL A 283 -10.13 -10.44 17.89
CA VAL A 283 -10.57 -9.18 17.27
C VAL A 283 -11.14 -9.45 15.88
N ARG A 284 -12.38 -9.02 15.67
CA ARG A 284 -13.04 -9.01 14.36
C ARG A 284 -13.78 -7.69 14.20
N THR A 285 -13.28 -6.81 13.33
CA THR A 285 -13.97 -5.54 13.00
C THR A 285 -13.88 -5.26 11.52
N VAL A 286 -14.94 -4.66 10.96
CA VAL A 286 -14.97 -4.09 9.61
C VAL A 286 -15.59 -2.73 9.71
N THR A 287 -14.95 -1.74 9.10
CA THR A 287 -15.40 -0.35 9.14
C THR A 287 -15.29 0.28 7.76
N GLY A 288 -16.03 1.37 7.54
CA GLY A 288 -15.83 2.22 6.36
C GLY A 288 -16.23 1.60 5.02
N LEU A 289 -16.99 0.51 4.99
CA LEU A 289 -17.59 0.01 3.74
C LEU A 289 -18.61 1.03 3.23
N ARG A 290 -18.48 1.43 1.96
CA ARG A 290 -19.44 2.30 1.29
C ARG A 290 -20.76 1.59 1.10
N ARG A 291 -21.84 2.33 0.89
CA ARG A 291 -23.18 1.76 0.67
C ARG A 291 -23.20 0.78 -0.50
N GLU A 292 -22.46 1.08 -1.56
CA GLU A 292 -22.34 0.28 -2.78
C GLU A 292 -21.52 -0.99 -2.57
N ASP A 293 -20.66 -1.02 -1.56
CA ASP A 293 -19.86 -2.19 -1.18
C ASP A 293 -20.60 -3.07 -0.15
N GLN A 294 -21.82 -2.73 0.24
CA GLN A 294 -22.65 -3.54 1.17
C GLN A 294 -23.36 -4.69 0.43
N GLY A 295 -24.06 -5.53 1.20
CA GLY A 295 -24.76 -6.70 0.67
C GLY A 295 -23.78 -7.77 0.21
N ALA A 296 -24.06 -8.41 -0.93
CA ALA A 296 -23.33 -9.59 -1.38
C ALA A 296 -21.83 -9.35 -1.64
N GLU A 297 -21.46 -8.13 -2.07
CA GLU A 297 -20.05 -7.73 -2.24
C GLU A 297 -19.36 -7.62 -0.87
N GLY A 298 -19.99 -6.94 0.09
CA GLY A 298 -19.48 -6.82 1.46
C GLY A 298 -19.37 -8.16 2.17
N ASP A 299 -20.38 -9.02 2.02
CA ASP A 299 -20.38 -10.39 2.55
C ASP A 299 -19.23 -11.22 1.98
N LEU A 300 -18.92 -11.06 0.68
CA LEU A 300 -17.79 -11.74 0.06
C LEU A 300 -16.45 -11.23 0.59
N ARG A 301 -16.30 -9.91 0.80
CA ARG A 301 -15.08 -9.34 1.42
C ARG A 301 -14.86 -9.92 2.82
N MET A 302 -15.91 -9.91 3.66
CA MET A 302 -15.85 -10.47 5.01
C MET A 302 -15.53 -11.97 5.01
N LYS A 303 -16.20 -12.74 4.15
CA LYS A 303 -15.95 -14.18 3.98
C LYS A 303 -14.52 -14.45 3.51
N THR A 304 -13.96 -13.58 2.66
CA THR A 304 -12.56 -13.68 2.22
C THR A 304 -11.62 -13.58 3.41
N GLY A 305 -11.81 -12.57 4.26
CA GLY A 305 -11.05 -12.41 5.51
C GLY A 305 -11.18 -13.62 6.43
N ASP A 306 -12.40 -14.14 6.62
CA ASP A 306 -12.65 -15.30 7.48
C ASP A 306 -11.95 -16.57 6.94
N MET A 307 -11.95 -16.78 5.62
CA MET A 307 -11.24 -17.90 4.98
C MET A 307 -9.72 -17.78 5.13
N MET A 308 -9.17 -16.57 5.01
CA MET A 308 -7.75 -16.30 5.24
C MET A 308 -7.35 -16.55 6.69
N PHE A 309 -8.17 -16.14 7.64
CA PHE A 309 -7.94 -16.35 9.06
C PHE A 309 -8.11 -17.82 9.47
N ALA A 310 -8.92 -18.61 8.77
CA ALA A 310 -9.01 -20.05 9.00
C ALA A 310 -7.71 -20.81 8.65
N GLY A 311 -6.83 -20.23 7.82
CA GLY A 311 -5.49 -20.73 7.52
C GLY A 311 -5.41 -21.99 6.62
N LYS A 312 -6.54 -22.57 6.22
CA LYS A 312 -6.61 -23.80 5.42
C LYS A 312 -6.92 -23.49 3.95
N LEU A 313 -5.94 -22.95 3.24
CA LEU A 313 -6.05 -22.65 1.81
C LEU A 313 -5.08 -23.51 0.99
N PRO A 314 -5.49 -24.06 -0.17
CA PRO A 314 -4.60 -24.79 -1.07
C PRO A 314 -3.37 -23.93 -1.44
N CYS A 315 -2.20 -24.55 -1.50
CA CYS A 315 -0.88 -23.92 -1.76
C CYS A 315 -0.38 -22.90 -0.73
N LYS A 316 -1.10 -22.61 0.36
CA LYS A 316 -0.52 -21.84 1.46
C LYS A 316 0.66 -22.63 2.06
N ASN A 317 1.75 -21.94 2.36
CA ASN A 317 2.99 -22.55 2.86
C ASN A 317 2.85 -23.26 4.23
N ASP A 318 1.79 -22.96 4.96
CA ASP A 318 1.44 -23.58 6.24
C ASP A 318 -0.08 -23.56 6.46
N THR A 319 -0.52 -24.00 7.65
CA THR A 319 -1.93 -24.00 8.06
C THR A 319 -2.29 -22.84 8.99
N LYS A 320 -1.40 -21.85 9.14
CA LYS A 320 -1.59 -20.73 10.07
C LYS A 320 -2.52 -19.66 9.47
N PRO A 321 -3.24 -18.90 10.31
CA PRO A 321 -4.03 -17.76 9.88
C PRO A 321 -3.17 -16.74 9.13
N TRP A 322 -3.79 -16.07 8.15
CA TRP A 322 -3.41 -14.70 7.83
C TRP A 322 -4.14 -13.74 8.77
N TYR A 323 -3.39 -12.82 9.37
CA TYR A 323 -3.93 -11.71 10.13
C TYR A 323 -4.23 -10.54 9.20
N SER A 324 -5.49 -10.11 9.19
CA SER A 324 -5.95 -8.97 8.39
C SER A 324 -5.75 -7.67 9.17
N ILE A 325 -5.05 -6.71 8.59
CA ILE A 325 -4.68 -5.43 9.19
C ILE A 325 -5.36 -4.27 8.45
N GLY A 326 -6.27 -3.59 9.13
CA GLY A 326 -6.94 -2.39 8.64
C GLY A 326 -6.08 -1.14 8.81
N TRP A 327 -6.73 0.02 8.94
CA TRP A 327 -6.07 1.31 9.19
C TRP A 327 -6.89 2.19 10.13
N ASP A 328 -6.22 3.14 10.79
CA ASP A 328 -6.81 4.16 11.66
C ASP A 328 -6.91 5.52 10.94
N ALA A 329 -5.92 5.82 10.10
CA ALA A 329 -5.84 7.04 9.30
C ALA A 329 -5.48 6.68 7.85
N GLU A 330 -5.97 7.48 6.90
CA GLU A 330 -5.71 7.29 5.48
C GLU A 330 -5.13 8.57 4.87
N TRP A 331 -4.04 8.40 4.13
CA TRP A 331 -3.42 9.46 3.36
C TRP A 331 -3.48 9.18 1.87
N ARG A 332 -4.36 9.94 1.21
CA ARG A 332 -4.40 10.10 -0.23
C ARG A 332 -3.67 11.39 -0.61
N LEU A 333 -2.60 11.25 -1.38
CA LEU A 333 -1.92 12.39 -1.98
C LEU A 333 -2.49 12.57 -3.39
N ASP A 334 -3.31 13.59 -3.57
CA ASP A 334 -4.03 13.86 -4.82
C ASP A 334 -3.02 14.12 -5.99
N ALA A 335 -3.44 13.98 -7.25
CA ALA A 335 -2.59 14.08 -8.42
C ALA A 335 -2.17 15.50 -8.80
N LYS A 336 -2.61 16.55 -8.08
CA LYS A 336 -2.31 17.97 -8.42
C LYS A 336 -0.82 18.25 -8.68
N THR A 337 -0.58 19.13 -9.64
CA THR A 337 0.76 19.53 -10.10
C THR A 337 1.49 20.47 -9.15
N THR A 338 0.77 21.16 -8.26
CA THR A 338 1.34 22.03 -7.22
C THR A 338 0.75 21.70 -5.85
N TYR A 339 1.63 21.33 -4.92
CA TYR A 339 1.28 21.06 -3.52
C TYR A 339 1.99 22.03 -2.58
N ASP A 340 1.26 22.49 -1.57
CA ASP A 340 1.88 23.04 -0.38
C ASP A 340 2.34 21.86 0.50
N ASN A 341 3.62 21.51 0.33
CA ASN A 341 4.25 20.39 1.03
C ASN A 341 4.16 20.54 2.56
N GLN A 342 4.27 21.78 3.07
CA GLN A 342 4.22 22.03 4.51
C GLN A 342 2.80 21.82 5.06
N LYS A 343 1.80 22.37 4.36
CA LYS A 343 0.40 22.21 4.74
C LYS A 343 -0.03 20.75 4.69
N GLU A 344 0.33 20.03 3.62
CA GLU A 344 -0.04 18.62 3.46
C GLU A 344 0.63 17.74 4.53
N LYS A 345 1.94 17.93 4.76
CA LYS A 345 2.64 17.26 5.86
C LYS A 345 1.93 17.48 7.19
N CYS A 346 1.67 18.74 7.56
CA CYS A 346 1.09 19.03 8.87
C CYS A 346 -0.35 18.56 9.01
N ARG A 347 -1.12 18.52 7.90
CA ARG A 347 -2.44 17.87 7.87
C ARG A 347 -2.31 16.39 8.22
N VAL A 348 -1.45 15.65 7.52
CA VAL A 348 -1.30 14.20 7.73
C VAL A 348 -0.77 13.88 9.14
N VAL A 349 0.22 14.63 9.63
CA VAL A 349 0.72 14.48 11.00
C VAL A 349 -0.39 14.72 12.03
N LYS A 350 -1.23 15.74 11.83
CA LYS A 350 -2.39 15.99 12.70
C LYS A 350 -3.39 14.84 12.65
N ASP A 351 -3.72 14.35 11.45
CA ASP A 351 -4.67 13.25 11.26
C ASP A 351 -4.21 11.97 11.98
N ILE A 352 -2.91 11.66 11.93
CA ILE A 352 -2.29 10.52 12.64
C ILE A 352 -2.34 10.74 14.16
N THR A 353 -1.83 11.90 14.62
CA THR A 353 -1.67 12.16 16.06
C THR A 353 -3.01 12.24 16.79
N ASN A 354 -4.07 12.72 16.12
CA ASN A 354 -5.43 12.73 16.66
C ASN A 354 -5.99 11.33 16.92
N GLN A 355 -5.54 10.28 16.20
CA GLN A 355 -6.05 8.93 16.42
C GLN A 355 -5.67 8.35 17.79
N PHE A 356 -4.57 8.79 18.40
CA PHE A 356 -4.12 8.26 19.70
C PHE A 356 -5.06 8.61 20.86
N ASP A 357 -5.79 9.73 20.78
CA ASP A 357 -6.73 10.14 21.82
C ASP A 357 -8.19 9.91 21.39
N ARG A 358 -8.42 9.37 20.18
CA ARG A 358 -9.74 9.07 19.65
C ARG A 358 -10.29 7.78 20.26
N LYS A 359 -11.38 7.91 21.03
CA LYS A 359 -12.03 6.78 21.73
C LYS A 359 -12.66 5.75 20.78
N ASP A 360 -13.14 6.20 19.64
CA ASP A 360 -13.85 5.43 18.61
C ASP A 360 -12.96 5.15 17.38
N LYS A 361 -11.63 5.16 17.55
CA LYS A 361 -10.73 4.86 16.45
C LYS A 361 -10.95 3.42 15.95
N TRP A 362 -10.66 3.20 14.67
CA TRP A 362 -10.96 1.92 14.01
C TRP A 362 -10.05 0.78 14.45
N GLY A 363 -8.77 1.05 14.72
CA GLY A 363 -7.79 0.06 15.12
C GLY A 363 -7.95 -0.39 16.58
N PRO A 364 -7.72 -1.68 16.87
CA PRO A 364 -8.06 -2.28 18.16
C PRO A 364 -7.16 -1.86 19.34
N LYS A 365 -6.00 -1.24 19.10
CA LYS A 365 -4.98 -1.01 20.13
C LYS A 365 -4.78 0.48 20.39
N PRO A 366 -5.18 1.03 21.56
CA PRO A 366 -5.16 2.48 21.83
C PRO A 366 -3.83 3.20 21.57
N SER A 367 -2.70 2.59 21.94
CA SER A 367 -1.36 3.16 21.76
C SER A 367 -0.74 2.94 20.38
N ASN A 368 -1.50 2.50 19.39
CA ASN A 368 -0.97 2.19 18.05
C ASN A 368 -1.83 2.85 16.99
N VAL A 369 -1.22 3.39 15.95
CA VAL A 369 -1.93 3.99 14.82
C VAL A 369 -1.39 3.40 13.53
N VAL A 370 -2.26 2.82 12.71
CA VAL A 370 -1.92 2.36 11.37
C VAL A 370 -2.33 3.41 10.33
N LEU A 371 -1.36 3.92 9.57
CA LEU A 371 -1.59 4.84 8.45
C LEU A 371 -1.60 4.04 7.14
N LEU A 372 -2.66 4.17 6.35
CA LEU A 372 -2.75 3.70 4.97
C LEU A 372 -2.28 4.79 3.99
N THR A 373 -1.44 4.42 3.03
CA THR A 373 -1.16 5.18 1.79
C THR A 373 -0.75 4.21 0.67
N HIS A 374 -0.38 4.71 -0.51
CA HIS A 374 -0.03 3.87 -1.67
C HIS A 374 1.26 4.36 -2.32
N ASP A 375 2.07 3.45 -2.84
CA ASP A 375 3.37 3.85 -3.39
C ASP A 375 3.25 4.67 -4.68
N TYR A 376 2.26 4.38 -5.53
CA TYR A 376 2.00 5.13 -6.77
C TYR A 376 1.65 6.61 -6.56
N PHE A 377 1.37 7.06 -5.34
CA PHE A 377 1.24 8.49 -5.06
C PHE A 377 2.58 9.25 -5.14
N PHE A 378 3.70 8.56 -4.94
CA PHE A 378 5.03 9.16 -4.79
C PHE A 378 5.85 9.10 -6.09
N LEU A 379 5.22 9.53 -7.19
CA LEU A 379 5.78 9.48 -8.56
C LEU A 379 7.05 10.32 -8.75
N ASP A 380 7.33 11.25 -7.85
CA ASP A 380 8.49 12.12 -7.90
C ASP A 380 9.09 12.34 -6.50
N MET A 381 10.33 12.85 -6.48
CA MET A 381 11.06 13.11 -5.24
C MET A 381 10.44 14.25 -4.40
N ALA A 382 9.67 15.16 -4.98
CA ALA A 382 9.02 16.23 -4.21
C ALA A 382 7.88 15.65 -3.36
N LYS A 383 7.06 14.76 -3.94
CA LYS A 383 6.02 14.03 -3.21
C LYS A 383 6.61 13.07 -2.17
N ALA A 384 7.66 12.33 -2.53
CA ALA A 384 8.35 11.47 -1.56
C ALA A 384 8.98 12.28 -0.41
N THR A 385 9.42 13.50 -0.65
CA THR A 385 9.92 14.39 0.42
C THR A 385 8.84 14.74 1.45
N ILE A 386 7.56 14.83 1.04
CA ILE A 386 6.45 14.99 2.00
C ILE A 386 6.37 13.76 2.92
N PHE A 387 6.45 12.56 2.35
CA PHE A 387 6.46 11.30 3.12
C PHE A 387 7.61 11.27 4.12
N ARG A 388 8.81 11.66 3.66
CA ARG A 388 10.01 11.82 4.50
C ARG A 388 9.74 12.68 5.72
N ASP A 389 9.22 13.88 5.47
CA ASP A 389 9.08 14.91 6.49
C ASP A 389 7.93 14.60 7.45
N ILE A 390 6.91 13.84 7.03
CA ILE A 390 5.88 13.30 7.94
C ILE A 390 6.51 12.36 8.98
N ILE A 391 7.32 11.39 8.54
CA ILE A 391 7.99 10.44 9.45
C ILE A 391 8.91 11.19 10.41
N VAL A 392 9.71 12.13 9.89
CA VAL A 392 10.64 12.91 10.70
C VAL A 392 9.90 13.76 11.73
N GLU A 393 8.80 14.42 11.35
CA GLU A 393 7.97 15.21 12.26
C GLU A 393 7.39 14.32 13.37
N LEU A 394 6.88 13.12 13.05
CA LEU A 394 6.37 12.16 14.03
C LEU A 394 7.46 11.71 15.02
N GLN A 395 8.66 11.38 14.53
CA GLN A 395 9.79 11.04 15.42
C GLN A 395 10.19 12.21 16.32
N LEU A 396 10.17 13.45 15.81
CA LEU A 396 10.47 14.66 16.59
C LEU A 396 9.37 15.01 17.60
N LEU A 397 8.13 14.56 17.37
CA LEU A 397 7.04 14.59 18.34
C LEU A 397 7.09 13.43 19.35
N GLY A 398 8.04 12.50 19.20
CA GLY A 398 8.33 11.42 20.15
C GLY A 398 7.69 10.07 19.82
N TYR A 399 7.01 9.93 18.66
CA TYR A 399 6.39 8.67 18.25
C TYR A 399 7.43 7.67 17.73
N THR A 400 7.21 6.40 18.04
CA THR A 400 8.02 5.30 17.52
C THR A 400 7.46 4.86 16.16
N MET A 401 8.33 4.53 15.21
CA MET A 401 7.92 3.96 13.92
C MET A 401 8.01 2.43 13.98
N GLY A 402 6.91 1.75 13.65
CA GLY A 402 6.80 0.30 13.69
C GLY A 402 6.45 -0.33 12.33
N THR A 403 6.77 -1.61 12.21
CA THR A 403 6.38 -2.47 11.09
C THR A 403 5.34 -3.50 11.53
N ILE A 404 4.45 -3.93 10.64
CA ILE A 404 3.26 -4.72 10.97
C ILE A 404 3.57 -6.06 11.63
N ASP A 405 4.75 -6.64 11.36
CA ASP A 405 5.25 -7.83 12.05
C ASP A 405 5.46 -7.63 13.57
N LYS A 406 5.49 -6.38 14.02
CA LYS A 406 5.58 -5.95 15.43
C LYS A 406 4.27 -5.32 15.93
N TYR A 407 3.18 -5.39 15.16
CA TYR A 407 1.88 -4.96 15.67
C TYR A 407 1.46 -5.90 16.80
N PRO A 408 1.03 -5.38 17.97
CA PRO A 408 0.65 -6.24 19.08
C PRO A 408 -0.62 -7.01 18.71
N ILE A 409 -0.51 -8.34 18.65
CA ILE A 409 -1.64 -9.24 18.39
C ILE A 409 -2.34 -9.56 19.70
#